data_AF-A0A0F0GP61-F1
#
_entry.id   AF-A0A0F0GP61-F1
#
_cell.length_a   1.000
_cell.length_b   1.000
_cell.length_c   1.000
_cell.angle_alpha   90.00
_cell.angle_beta   90.00
_cell.angle_gamma   90.00
#
_symmetry.space_group_name_H-M   'P 1'
#
loop_
_entity.id
_entity.type
_entity.pdbx_description
1 polymer ?
#
loop_
_entity_poly.entity_id
_entity_poly.type
_entity_poly.pdbx_seq_one_letter_code
_entity_poly.pdbx_strand_id
1 'polypeptide(L)'
;MDGGHPVIVWLNGPFGGGKTQTAYELCRRLPGSVVCDPEHVGFGLHRMLPPALRGDFQDLAAWRQGVFEVLDLGRVAKVASSARR
;
A
#
# COMPACT_ATOMS: atom_id res chain seq x y z
N MET A 1 -8.77 -24.70 12.09
CA MET A 1 -8.31 -23.61 11.20
C MET A 1 -9.22 -22.45 11.46
N ASP A 2 -8.80 -21.53 12.31
CA ASP A 2 -9.69 -20.47 12.81
C ASP A 2 -9.96 -19.49 11.67
N GLY A 3 -11.24 -19.32 11.34
CA GLY A 3 -11.75 -18.49 10.24
C GLY A 3 -11.61 -16.98 10.50
N GLY A 4 -10.42 -16.54 10.90
CA GLY A 4 -10.11 -15.13 11.10
C GLY A 4 -10.23 -14.34 9.81
N HIS A 5 -10.89 -13.19 9.87
CA HIS A 5 -10.90 -12.25 8.75
C HIS A 5 -9.48 -11.69 8.54
N PRO A 6 -9.04 -11.48 7.28
CA PRO A 6 -7.79 -10.81 6.99
C PRO A 6 -7.77 -9.42 7.63
N VAL A 7 -6.72 -9.11 8.39
CA VAL A 7 -6.56 -7.78 9.02
C VAL A 7 -5.66 -6.91 8.14
N ILE A 8 -6.11 -5.73 7.77
CA ILE A 8 -5.28 -4.73 7.09
C ILE A 8 -4.95 -3.63 8.09
N VAL A 9 -3.66 -3.37 8.30
CA VAL A 9 -3.16 -2.21 9.04
C VAL A 9 -2.75 -1.13 8.06
N TRP A 10 -3.58 -0.10 7.94
CA TRP A 10 -3.32 1.03 7.06
C TRP A 10 -2.70 2.21 7.82
N LEU A 11 -1.48 2.59 7.45
CA LEU A 11 -0.73 3.70 8.05
C LEU A 11 -0.89 4.97 7.21
N ASN A 12 -1.66 5.92 7.73
CA ASN A 12 -1.78 7.27 7.17
C ASN A 12 -0.79 8.24 7.82
N GLY A 13 -0.36 9.26 7.07
CA GLY A 13 0.51 10.31 7.60
C GLY A 13 1.23 11.11 6.51
N PRO A 14 1.79 12.28 6.85
CA PRO A 14 2.45 13.17 5.89
C PRO A 14 3.72 12.55 5.30
N PHE A 15 4.20 13.11 4.19
CA PHE A 15 5.51 12.77 3.63
C PHE A 15 6.60 12.95 4.68
N GLY A 16 7.55 12.01 4.77
CA GLY A 16 8.60 12.03 5.80
C GLY A 16 8.14 11.68 7.23
N GLY A 17 6.85 11.45 7.48
CA GLY A 17 6.30 11.14 8.81
C GLY A 17 6.60 9.73 9.36
N GLY A 18 7.62 9.04 8.86
CA GLY A 18 8.07 7.75 9.40
C GLY A 18 7.23 6.50 9.06
N LYS A 19 6.18 6.62 8.22
CA LYS A 19 5.25 5.50 7.89
C LYS A 19 5.95 4.21 7.46
N THR A 20 6.91 4.31 6.54
CA THR A 20 7.67 3.15 6.06
C THR A 20 8.42 2.47 7.19
N GLN A 21 9.11 3.24 8.03
CA GLN A 21 9.82 2.69 9.19
C GLN A 21 8.86 2.03 10.18
N THR A 22 7.74 2.67 10.49
CA THR A 22 6.68 2.09 11.34
C THR A 22 6.12 0.81 10.74
N ALA A 23 5.93 0.73 9.42
CA ALA A 23 5.42 -0.45 8.74
C ALA A 23 6.35 -1.66 8.91
N TYR A 24 7.65 -1.45 8.71
CA TYR A 24 8.65 -2.51 8.87
C TYR A 24 8.83 -2.92 10.33
N GLU A 25 8.78 -1.98 11.28
CA GLU A 25 8.80 -2.30 12.71
C GLU A 25 7.58 -3.14 13.13
N LEU A 26 6.40 -2.78 12.64
CA LEU A 26 5.18 -3.54 12.90
C LEU A 26 5.27 -4.95 12.30
N CYS A 27 5.74 -5.05 11.06
CA CYS A 27 5.88 -6.33 10.38
C CYS A 27 6.85 -7.28 11.10
N ARG A 28 7.98 -6.76 11.62
CA ARG A 28 8.91 -7.52 12.46
C ARG A 28 8.27 -8.09 13.73
N ARG A 29 7.29 -7.40 14.30
CA ARG A 29 6.65 -7.76 15.58
C ARG A 29 5.37 -8.57 15.41
N LEU A 30 4.83 -8.66 14.20
CA LEU A 30 3.63 -9.44 13.87
C LEU A 30 4.00 -10.62 12.97
N PRO A 31 4.24 -11.82 13.54
CA PRO A 31 4.56 -13.01 12.76
C PRO A 31 3.50 -13.29 11.69
N GLY A 32 3.94 -13.61 10.47
CA GLY A 32 3.05 -13.90 9.34
C GLY A 32 2.44 -12.65 8.67
N SER A 33 2.81 -11.44 9.11
CA SER A 33 2.45 -10.21 8.42
C SER A 33 3.39 -9.92 7.24
N VAL A 34 2.91 -9.09 6.32
CA VAL A 34 3.69 -8.60 5.16
C VAL A 34 3.50 -7.10 5.01
N VAL A 35 4.55 -6.42 4.55
CA VAL A 35 4.44 -5.02 4.13
C VAL A 35 3.98 -4.99 2.68
N CYS A 36 2.90 -4.28 2.40
CA CYS A 36 2.38 -4.04 1.07
C CYS A 36 2.44 -2.55 0.78
N ASP A 37 3.43 -2.12 0.00
CA ASP A 37 3.63 -0.70 -0.32
C ASP A 37 2.86 -0.29 -1.60
N PRO A 38 1.78 0.52 -1.48
CA PRO A 38 0.97 1.01 -2.60
C PRO A 38 1.75 1.83 -3.65
N GLU A 39 2.93 2.36 -3.31
CA GLU A 39 3.76 3.11 -4.27
C GLU A 39 4.20 2.25 -5.45
N HIS A 40 4.32 0.92 -5.28
CA HIS A 40 4.67 -0.01 -6.37
C HIS A 40 3.64 0.03 -7.51
N VAL A 41 2.34 0.08 -7.20
CA VAL A 41 1.28 0.24 -8.20
C VAL A 41 1.42 1.59 -8.90
N GLY A 42 1.70 2.64 -8.14
CA GLY A 42 1.92 4.00 -8.65
C GLY A 42 3.09 4.07 -9.64
N PHE A 43 4.23 3.49 -9.29
CA PHE A 43 5.40 3.42 -10.16
C PHE A 43 5.13 2.58 -11.43
N GLY A 44 4.34 1.51 -11.33
CA GLY A 44 3.89 0.76 -12.49
C GLY A 44 3.08 1.64 -13.45
N LEU A 45 2.09 2.36 -12.93
CA LEU A 45 1.27 3.28 -13.72
C LEU A 45 2.11 4.38 -14.38
N HIS A 46 3.04 4.99 -13.64
CA HIS A 46 3.96 5.99 -14.20
C HIS A 46 4.82 5.45 -15.34
N ARG A 47 5.28 4.20 -15.25
CA ARG A 47 6.08 3.57 -16.32
C ARG A 47 5.27 3.28 -17.57
N MET A 48 3.99 2.96 -17.43
CA MET A 48 3.13 2.57 -18.55
C MET A 48 2.39 3.76 -19.20
N LEU A 49 2.13 4.83 -18.44
CA LEU A 49 1.42 6.00 -18.95
C LEU A 49 2.32 6.90 -19.82
N PRO A 50 1.75 7.55 -20.85
CA PRO A 50 2.41 8.65 -21.55
C PRO A 50 2.86 9.76 -20.58
N PRO A 51 4.00 10.43 -20.81
CA PRO A 51 4.53 11.47 -19.92
C PRO A 51 3.51 12.55 -19.52
N ALA A 52 2.64 12.97 -20.46
CA ALA A 52 1.61 13.98 -20.21
C ALA A 52 0.56 13.57 -19.16
N LEU A 53 0.45 12.28 -18.83
CA LEU A 53 -0.51 11.75 -17.85
C LEU A 53 0.16 11.36 -16.52
N ARG A 54 1.47 11.58 -16.34
CA ARG A 54 2.23 11.20 -15.13
C ARG A 54 2.14 12.26 -14.03
N GLY A 55 0.92 12.55 -13.57
CA GLY A 55 0.65 13.37 -12.36
C GLY A 55 0.88 12.58 -11.06
N ASP A 56 0.35 13.07 -9.94
CA ASP A 56 0.31 12.24 -8.73
C ASP A 56 -0.54 10.99 -9.01
N PHE A 57 0.07 9.80 -8.90
CA PHE A 57 -0.63 8.56 -9.18
C PHE A 57 -1.78 8.32 -8.20
N GLN A 58 -1.79 8.98 -7.03
CA GLN A 58 -2.85 8.85 -6.04
C GLN A 58 -4.18 9.46 -6.49
N ASP A 59 -4.14 10.36 -7.47
CA ASP A 59 -5.32 10.95 -8.09
C ASP A 59 -5.98 10.00 -9.10
N LEU A 60 -5.23 9.05 -9.66
CA LEU A 60 -5.71 8.10 -10.66
C LEU A 60 -6.66 7.07 -10.04
N ALA A 61 -7.83 6.90 -10.64
CA ALA A 61 -8.77 5.84 -10.25
C ALA A 61 -8.14 4.44 -10.39
N ALA A 62 -7.31 4.24 -11.42
CA ALA A 62 -6.58 3.00 -11.66
C ALA A 62 -5.62 2.65 -10.52
N TRP A 63 -5.01 3.65 -9.87
CA TRP A 63 -4.15 3.40 -8.71
C TRP A 63 -4.98 2.93 -7.52
N ARG A 64 -6.08 3.63 -7.21
CA ARG A 64 -6.97 3.26 -6.09
C ARG A 64 -7.52 1.84 -6.25
N GLN A 65 -7.99 1.50 -7.46
CA GLN A 65 -8.50 0.16 -7.75
C GLN A 65 -7.41 -0.89 -7.71
N GLY A 66 -6.25 -0.66 -8.34
CA GLY A 66 -5.15 -1.62 -8.33
C GLY A 66 -4.62 -1.89 -6.91
N VAL A 67 -4.53 -0.87 -6.05
CA VAL A 67 -4.17 -1.05 -4.64
C VAL A 67 -5.23 -1.88 -3.92
N PHE A 68 -6.51 -1.59 -4.12
CA PHE A 68 -7.60 -2.35 -3.53
C PHE A 68 -7.54 -3.83 -3.96
N GLU A 69 -7.45 -4.11 -5.26
CA GLU A 69 -7.39 -5.48 -5.80
C GLU A 69 -6.21 -6.27 -5.22
N VAL A 70 -5.01 -5.68 -5.17
CA VAL A 70 -3.83 -6.34 -4.56
C VAL A 70 -4.03 -6.60 -3.05
N LEU A 71 -4.65 -5.65 -2.34
CA LEU A 71 -4.94 -5.81 -0.92
C LEU A 71 -6.11 -6.77 -0.64
N ASP A 72 -6.95 -7.10 -1.62
CA ASP A 72 -8.04 -8.07 -1.47
C ASP A 72 -7.54 -9.52 -1.66
N LEU A 73 -6.49 -9.73 -2.48
CA LEU A 73 -5.98 -11.08 -2.82
C LEU A 73 -5.40 -11.92 -1.67
N GLY A 74 -5.20 -11.36 -0.47
CA GLY A 74 -4.38 -12.01 0.56
C GLY A 74 -5.02 -12.06 1.93
N ARG A 75 -4.85 -13.19 2.62
CA ARG A 75 -5.39 -13.46 3.98
C ARG A 75 -4.42 -13.12 5.12
N VAL A 76 -3.30 -12.47 4.82
CA VAL A 76 -2.25 -12.11 5.78
C VAL A 76 -2.46 -10.71 6.34
N ALA A 77 -1.89 -10.44 7.52
CA ALA A 77 -1.85 -9.09 8.05
C ALA A 77 -1.01 -8.20 7.11
N LYS A 78 -1.63 -7.18 6.51
CA LYS A 78 -0.97 -6.28 5.54
C LYS A 78 -0.68 -4.95 6.18
N VAL A 79 0.54 -4.44 6.04
CA VAL A 79 0.87 -3.07 6.43
C VAL A 79 1.07 -2.22 5.19
N ALA A 80 0.19 -1.25 4.98
CA ALA A 80 0.24 -0.34 3.84
C ALA A 80 0.43 1.11 4.28
N SER A 81 1.13 1.90 3.48
CA SER A 81 1.29 3.34 3.73
C SER A 81 1.11 4.14 2.45
N SER A 82 0.43 5.27 2.55
CA SER A 82 0.34 6.24 1.46
C SER A 82 0.54 7.63 2.03
N ALA A 83 1.29 8.47 1.31
CA ALA A 83 1.49 9.87 1.64
C ALA A 83 0.69 10.72 0.65
N ARG A 84 -0.42 11.32 1.05
CA ARG A 84 -1.01 12.40 0.24
C ARG A 84 -0.13 13.64 0.36
N ARG A 85 0.06 14.35 -0.76
CA ARG A 85 0.41 15.77 -0.72
C ARG A 85 -0.80 16.60 -0.31
#